data_AF-A0A8J3VR40-F1
#
_entry.id   AF-A0A8J3VR40-F1
#
_cell.length_a   1.000
_cell.length_b   1.000
_cell.length_c   1.000
_cell.angle_alpha   90.00
_cell.angle_beta   90.00
_cell.angle_gamma   90.00
#
_symmetry.space_group_name_H-M   'P 1'
#
loop_
_entity.id
_entity.type
_entity.pdbx_description
1 polymer ?
#
loop_
_entity_poly.entity_id
_entity_poly.type
_entity_poly.pdbx_seq_one_letter_code
_entity_poly.pdbx_strand_id
1 'polypeptide(L)'
;MLLVTGDIVPREPERSPAGRAERMTALHADHARAVLRLLLVLTRGQRQSAEDLLQETMLRAWRHLDAVPAEPDAARRWLFTVARRLVVDRVRLQRGRPDEVQLVDMTWIPAGEDTTGAALASYAIRDALDRLSPAQRRLLCEVYLVGRSPAEVAGRLGVPIGTVKSRTHYALRALRTGLQAA
;
A
#
# COMPACT_ATOMS: atom_id res chain seq x y z
N MET A 1 -42.00 -1.92 -1.04
CA MET A 1 -41.20 -0.70 -1.26
C MET A 1 -40.31 -0.53 -0.04
N LEU A 2 -39.00 -0.39 -0.27
CA LEU A 2 -37.86 -0.38 0.67
C LEU A 2 -38.07 0.48 1.95
N LEU A 3 -37.46 0.19 3.10
CA LEU A 3 -36.02 0.33 3.35
C LEU A 3 -35.52 -0.59 4.48
N VAL A 4 -34.44 -1.31 4.18
CA VAL A 4 -33.59 -2.05 5.12
C VAL A 4 -32.66 -1.04 5.79
N THR A 5 -32.88 -0.76 7.07
CA THR A 5 -31.89 -0.12 7.94
C THR A 5 -30.95 -1.23 8.41
N GLY A 6 -29.79 -1.34 7.77
CA GLY A 6 -28.74 -2.24 8.24
C GLY A 6 -28.16 -1.67 9.53
N ASP A 7 -28.58 -2.21 10.67
CA ASP A 7 -27.99 -1.91 11.96
C ASP A 7 -26.48 -2.18 11.91
N ILE A 8 -25.69 -1.11 11.99
CA ILE A 8 -24.26 -1.20 12.26
C ILE A 8 -24.16 -1.56 13.75
N VAL A 9 -24.22 -2.84 14.07
CA VAL A 9 -23.92 -3.32 15.41
C VAL A 9 -22.41 -3.15 15.61
N PRO A 10 -21.95 -2.28 16.54
CA PRO A 10 -20.55 -2.28 16.93
C PRO A 10 -20.26 -3.62 17.60
N ARG A 11 -19.49 -4.48 16.93
CA ARG A 11 -19.02 -5.74 17.50
C ARG A 11 -18.15 -5.41 18.71
N GLU A 12 -18.52 -5.90 19.90
CA GLU A 12 -17.68 -5.78 21.09
C GLU A 12 -16.28 -6.31 20.78
N PRO A 13 -15.20 -5.71 21.33
CA PRO A 13 -13.86 -6.23 21.14
C PRO A 13 -13.83 -7.69 21.57
N GLU A 14 -13.47 -8.59 20.66
CA GLU A 14 -13.42 -10.03 20.94
C GLU A 14 -12.29 -10.31 21.94
N ARG A 15 -12.65 -10.30 23.24
CA ARG A 15 -11.71 -10.47 24.37
C ARG A 15 -11.30 -11.93 24.59
N SER A 16 -12.05 -12.88 24.04
CA SER A 16 -11.70 -14.31 24.13
C SER A 16 -10.48 -14.63 23.26
N PRO A 17 -9.52 -15.43 23.75
CA PRO A 17 -8.38 -15.90 22.95
C PRO A 17 -8.81 -16.58 21.63
N ALA A 18 -9.93 -17.31 21.65
CA ALA A 18 -10.48 -17.98 20.47
C ALA A 18 -10.99 -16.98 19.42
N GLY A 19 -11.74 -15.95 19.85
CA GLY A 19 -12.24 -14.91 18.93
C GLY A 19 -11.09 -14.12 18.30
N ARG A 20 -10.09 -13.73 19.09
CA ARG A 20 -8.88 -13.09 18.55
C ARG A 20 -8.21 -13.92 17.45
N ALA A 21 -8.05 -15.23 17.67
CA ALA A 21 -7.45 -16.15 16.70
C ALA A 21 -8.29 -16.28 15.42
N GLU A 22 -9.62 -16.37 15.55
CA GLU A 22 -10.55 -16.42 14.42
C GLU A 22 -10.49 -15.13 13.59
N ARG A 23 -10.58 -13.98 14.26
CA ARG A 23 -10.47 -12.67 13.63
C ARG A 23 -9.14 -12.47 12.91
N MET A 24 -8.04 -12.94 13.50
CA MET A 24 -6.72 -12.91 12.87
C MET A 24 -6.64 -13.80 11.63
N THR A 25 -7.26 -14.99 11.70
CA THR A 25 -7.33 -15.92 10.57
C THR A 25 -8.11 -15.31 9.41
N ALA A 26 -9.26 -14.69 9.68
CA ALA A 26 -10.05 -13.98 8.69
C ALA A 26 -9.25 -12.80 8.08
N LEU A 27 -8.61 -11.98 8.91
CA LEU A 27 -7.78 -10.86 8.46
C LEU A 27 -6.66 -11.32 7.52
N HIS A 28 -6.02 -12.45 7.84
CA HIS A 28 -4.99 -13.03 7.01
C HIS A 28 -5.57 -13.52 5.67
N ALA A 29 -6.62 -14.33 5.71
CA ALA A 29 -7.27 -14.88 4.52
C ALA A 29 -7.71 -13.76 3.55
N ASP A 30 -8.30 -12.69 4.07
CA ASP A 30 -8.88 -11.62 3.26
C ASP A 30 -7.83 -10.64 2.68
N HIS A 31 -6.68 -10.48 3.36
CA HIS A 31 -5.78 -9.36 3.07
C HIS A 31 -4.31 -9.72 2.84
N ALA A 32 -3.84 -10.89 3.28
CA ALA A 32 -2.41 -11.25 3.20
C ALA A 32 -1.87 -11.14 1.77
N ARG A 33 -2.66 -11.60 0.80
CA ARG A 33 -2.27 -11.58 -0.61
C ARG A 33 -2.14 -10.16 -1.17
N ALA A 34 -3.08 -9.27 -0.82
CA ALA A 34 -3.04 -7.88 -1.28
C ALA A 34 -1.84 -7.13 -0.66
N VAL A 35 -1.57 -7.39 0.62
CA VAL A 35 -0.39 -6.86 1.33
C VAL A 35 0.90 -7.39 0.72
N LEU A 36 0.97 -8.69 0.43
CA LEU A 36 2.14 -9.31 -0.21
C LEU A 36 2.43 -8.69 -1.58
N ARG A 37 1.41 -8.47 -2.42
CA ARG A 37 1.58 -7.80 -3.72
C ARG A 37 2.16 -6.40 -3.55
N LEU A 38 1.61 -5.61 -2.63
CA LEU A 38 2.17 -4.29 -2.32
C LEU A 38 3.64 -4.39 -1.89
N LEU A 39 3.95 -5.31 -0.97
CA LEU A 39 5.30 -5.49 -0.45
C LEU A 39 6.28 -5.97 -1.52
N LEU A 40 5.85 -6.83 -2.43
CA LEU A 40 6.64 -7.25 -3.58
C LEU A 40 7.00 -6.05 -4.46
N VAL A 41 6.06 -5.12 -4.71
CA VAL A 41 6.37 -3.88 -5.45
C VAL A 41 7.39 -3.03 -4.70
N LEU A 42 7.15 -2.83 -3.40
CA LEU A 42 8.00 -2.00 -2.55
C LEU A 42 9.41 -2.58 -2.34
N THR A 43 9.56 -3.90 -2.47
CA THR A 43 10.83 -4.62 -2.35
C THR A 43 11.43 -5.02 -3.70
N ARG A 44 10.90 -4.48 -4.82
CA ARG A 44 11.39 -4.73 -6.19
C ARG A 44 11.44 -6.22 -6.55
N GLY A 45 10.38 -6.93 -6.21
CA GLY A 45 10.24 -8.37 -6.50
C GLY A 45 11.07 -9.30 -5.61
N GLN A 46 11.79 -8.78 -4.60
CA GLN A 46 12.51 -9.63 -3.65
C GLN A 46 11.53 -10.39 -2.76
N ARG A 47 11.17 -11.60 -3.19
CA ARG A 47 10.12 -12.39 -2.56
C ARG A 47 10.35 -12.64 -1.07
N GLN A 48 11.56 -13.04 -0.69
CA GLN A 48 11.89 -13.28 0.73
C GLN A 48 11.69 -12.02 1.58
N SER A 49 12.23 -10.88 1.13
CA SER A 49 12.04 -9.59 1.82
C SER A 49 10.57 -9.22 1.95
N ALA A 50 9.75 -9.48 0.92
CA ALA A 50 8.31 -9.20 0.95
C ALA A 50 7.55 -10.12 1.91
N GLU A 51 7.88 -11.42 1.95
CA GLU A 51 7.27 -12.39 2.85
C GLU A 51 7.63 -12.10 4.32
N ASP A 52 8.88 -11.75 4.62
CA ASP A 52 9.30 -11.34 5.96
C ASP A 52 8.51 -10.11 6.45
N LEU A 53 8.33 -9.11 5.56
CA LEU A 53 7.57 -7.90 5.87
C LEU A 53 6.07 -8.18 6.01
N LEU A 54 5.53 -9.15 5.27
CA LEU A 54 4.15 -9.59 5.42
C LEU A 54 3.96 -10.22 6.80
N GLN A 55 4.86 -11.12 7.20
CA GLN A 55 4.82 -11.76 8.52
C GLN A 55 4.87 -10.72 9.64
N GLU A 56 5.80 -9.77 9.59
CA GLU A 56 5.89 -8.70 10.59
C GLU A 56 4.64 -7.79 10.57
N THR A 57 4.06 -7.51 9.40
CA THR A 57 2.79 -6.76 9.30
C THR A 57 1.67 -7.49 10.04
N MET A 58 1.55 -8.79 9.84
CA MET A 58 0.57 -9.64 10.50
C MET A 58 0.83 -9.75 12.01
N LEU A 59 2.08 -9.89 12.43
CA LEU A 59 2.45 -9.89 13.86
C LEU A 59 2.08 -8.57 14.55
N ARG A 60 2.26 -7.43 13.89
CA ARG A 60 1.81 -6.13 14.40
C ARG A 60 0.29 -6.02 14.46
N ALA A 61 -0.42 -6.57 13.46
CA ALA A 61 -1.87 -6.66 13.49
C ALA A 61 -2.35 -7.51 14.69
N TRP A 62 -1.72 -8.65 14.94
CA TRP A 62 -2.03 -9.51 16.11
C TRP A 62 -1.85 -8.79 17.44
N ARG A 63 -0.71 -8.10 17.62
CA ARG A 63 -0.39 -7.34 18.84
C ARG A 63 -1.36 -6.18 19.09
N HIS A 64 -1.93 -5.61 18.02
CA HIS A 64 -2.83 -4.46 18.08
C HIS A 64 -4.17 -4.74 17.41
N LEU A 65 -4.70 -5.96 17.59
CA LEU A 65 -5.88 -6.43 16.86
C LEU A 65 -7.09 -5.51 17.08
N ASP A 66 -7.23 -4.95 18.27
CA ASP A 66 -8.31 -4.02 18.65
C ASP A 66 -8.22 -2.66 17.92
N ALA A 67 -7.03 -2.30 17.41
CA ALA A 67 -6.83 -1.11 16.59
C ALA A 67 -7.08 -1.34 15.09
N VAL A 68 -7.21 -2.60 14.67
CA VAL A 68 -7.56 -2.93 13.29
C VAL A 68 -9.05 -2.65 13.09
N PRO A 69 -9.45 -1.86 12.08
CA PRO A 69 -10.88 -1.65 11.78
C PRO A 69 -11.61 -2.95 11.47
N ALA A 70 -12.90 -3.04 11.79
CA ALA A 70 -13.73 -4.19 11.45
C ALA A 70 -14.24 -4.15 9.99
N GLU A 71 -14.37 -2.96 9.41
CA GLU A 71 -14.78 -2.78 8.01
C GLU A 71 -13.63 -3.22 7.07
N PRO A 72 -13.87 -4.12 6.09
CA PRO A 72 -12.82 -4.73 5.28
C PRO A 72 -11.91 -3.74 4.53
N ASP A 73 -12.47 -2.69 3.93
CA ASP A 73 -11.67 -1.72 3.20
C ASP A 73 -10.82 -0.85 4.14
N ALA A 74 -11.34 -0.51 5.32
CA ALA A 74 -10.61 0.18 6.37
C ALA A 74 -9.49 -0.69 6.95
N ALA A 75 -9.74 -1.99 7.18
CA ALA A 75 -8.74 -2.96 7.60
C ALA A 75 -7.61 -3.07 6.57
N ARG A 76 -7.96 -3.18 5.28
CA ARG A 76 -6.98 -3.18 4.18
C ARG A 76 -6.12 -1.92 4.15
N ARG A 77 -6.73 -0.73 4.28
CA ARG A 77 -6.00 0.55 4.34
C ARG A 77 -5.06 0.61 5.54
N TRP A 78 -5.50 0.12 6.70
CA TRP A 78 -4.68 0.05 7.91
C TRP A 78 -3.47 -0.86 7.72
N LEU A 79 -3.67 -2.09 7.20
CA LEU A 79 -2.59 -3.04 6.92
C LEU A 79 -1.58 -2.50 5.91
N PHE A 80 -2.04 -1.83 4.85
CA PHE A 80 -1.14 -1.19 3.90
C PHE A 80 -0.31 -0.08 4.54
N THR A 81 -0.87 0.65 5.49
CA THR A 81 -0.15 1.68 6.23
C THR A 81 0.95 1.05 7.09
N VAL A 82 0.66 -0.03 7.80
CA VAL A 82 1.65 -0.75 8.62
C VAL A 82 2.76 -1.34 7.75
N ALA A 83 2.40 -2.03 6.66
CA ALA A 83 3.36 -2.63 5.72
C ALA A 83 4.30 -1.57 5.12
N ARG A 84 3.77 -0.41 4.69
CA ARG A 84 4.58 0.70 4.17
C ARG A 84 5.55 1.24 5.22
N ARG A 85 5.08 1.45 6.46
CA ARG A 85 5.96 1.91 7.56
C ARG A 85 7.12 0.95 7.79
N LEU A 86 6.85 -0.35 7.79
CA LEU A 86 7.89 -1.39 7.93
C LEU A 86 8.94 -1.34 6.80
N VAL A 87 8.51 -1.15 5.55
CA VAL A 87 9.44 -0.95 4.43
C VAL A 87 10.32 0.28 4.65
N VAL A 88 9.70 1.40 5.05
CA VAL A 88 10.41 2.66 5.30
C VAL A 88 11.44 2.52 6.41
N ASP A 89 11.06 1.89 7.51
CA ASP A 89 11.94 1.63 8.66
C ASP A 89 13.12 0.74 8.23
N ARG A 90 12.86 -0.33 7.46
CA ARG A 90 13.92 -1.19 6.91
C ARG A 90 14.89 -0.42 6.02
N VAL A 91 14.39 0.44 5.14
CA VAL A 91 15.23 1.29 4.28
C VAL A 91 16.04 2.29 5.10
N ARG A 92 15.45 2.89 6.14
CA ARG A 92 16.15 3.82 7.04
C ARG A 92 17.28 3.13 7.80
N LEU A 93 17.06 1.91 8.29
CA LEU A 93 18.10 1.10 8.95
C LEU A 93 19.24 0.73 8.00
N GLN A 94 18.92 0.40 6.74
CA GLN A 94 19.93 0.11 5.71
C GLN A 94 20.74 1.34 5.28
N ARG A 95 20.16 2.55 5.38
CA ARG A 95 20.78 3.84 5.07
C ARG A 95 21.77 4.38 6.11
N GLY A 96 22.02 3.66 7.21
CA GLY A 96 23.20 3.91 8.05
C GLY A 96 24.54 3.67 7.33
N ARG A 97 24.51 3.33 6.03
CA ARG A 97 25.63 3.07 5.12
C ARG A 97 25.40 3.90 3.84
N PRO A 98 26.45 4.49 3.20
CA PRO A 98 26.28 5.51 2.16
C PRO A 98 25.38 5.10 0.99
N ASP A 99 24.55 6.05 0.52
CA ASP A 99 23.35 5.90 -0.32
C ASP A 99 23.69 5.53 -1.80
N GLU A 100 23.22 4.37 -2.28
CA GLU A 100 22.80 4.21 -3.68
C GLU A 100 21.27 4.26 -3.70
N VAL A 101 20.71 5.37 -4.19
CA VAL A 101 19.26 5.54 -4.32
C VAL A 101 18.75 4.69 -5.48
N GLN A 102 18.48 3.46 -5.16
CA GLN A 102 17.92 2.51 -6.09
C GLN A 102 16.38 2.68 -6.13
N LEU A 103 15.88 3.26 -7.23
CA LEU A 103 14.48 3.60 -7.55
C LEU A 103 13.50 2.41 -7.43
N VAL A 104 12.38 2.55 -6.71
CA VAL A 104 11.27 1.59 -6.80
C VAL A 104 10.64 1.71 -8.19
N ASP A 105 10.61 0.61 -8.94
CA ASP A 105 9.95 0.56 -10.25
C ASP A 105 8.44 0.37 -10.05
N MET A 106 7.66 1.39 -10.38
CA MET A 106 6.20 1.35 -10.27
C MET A 106 5.52 0.60 -11.42
N THR A 107 6.25 0.26 -12.49
CA THR A 107 5.70 -0.50 -13.62
C THR A 107 5.67 -2.00 -13.35
N TRP A 108 6.45 -2.44 -12.37
CA TRP A 108 6.44 -3.82 -11.91
C TRP A 108 5.19 -4.08 -11.07
N ILE A 109 4.19 -4.73 -11.68
CA ILE A 109 3.00 -5.24 -11.00
C ILE A 109 3.09 -6.78 -11.05
N PRO A 110 3.15 -7.48 -9.91
CA PRO A 110 3.16 -8.93 -9.91
C PRO A 110 1.86 -9.45 -10.54
N ALA A 111 1.96 -10.42 -11.45
CA ALA A 111 0.80 -11.07 -12.05
C ALA A 111 -0.09 -11.66 -10.95
N GLY A 112 -1.37 -11.27 -10.92
CA GLY A 112 -2.39 -11.90 -10.06
C GLY A 112 -2.77 -13.28 -10.58
N GLU A 113 -3.54 -14.05 -9.80
CA GLU A 113 -4.18 -15.28 -10.31
C GLU A 113 -5.16 -14.91 -11.43
N ASP A 114 -5.18 -15.80 -12.43
CA ASP A 114 -6.01 -15.81 -13.63
C ASP A 114 -7.50 -15.67 -13.34
N THR A 115 -7.93 -14.43 -13.10
CA THR A 115 -9.30 -14.02 -13.40
C THR A 115 -9.21 -12.89 -14.40
N THR A 116 -10.01 -12.98 -15.47
CA THR A 116 -10.03 -11.99 -16.55
C THR A 116 -10.23 -10.58 -16.01
N GLY A 117 -11.03 -10.41 -14.96
CA GLY A 117 -11.25 -9.12 -14.29
C GLY A 117 -10.03 -8.57 -13.55
N ALA A 118 -9.28 -9.40 -12.80
CA ALA A 118 -8.08 -8.95 -12.11
C ALA A 118 -6.94 -8.63 -13.08
N ALA A 119 -6.84 -9.37 -14.18
CA ALA A 119 -5.89 -9.10 -15.26
C ALA A 119 -6.20 -7.77 -15.96
N LEU A 120 -7.46 -7.50 -16.30
CA LEU A 120 -7.91 -6.24 -16.90
C LEU A 120 -7.67 -5.04 -15.98
N ALA A 121 -8.01 -5.17 -14.68
CA ALA A 121 -7.74 -4.11 -13.71
C ALA A 121 -6.24 -3.84 -13.55
N SER A 122 -5.41 -4.88 -13.54
CA SER A 122 -3.95 -4.75 -13.47
C SER A 122 -3.38 -4.09 -14.73
N TYR A 123 -3.94 -4.40 -15.90
CA TYR A 123 -3.59 -3.77 -17.17
C TYR A 123 -3.95 -2.29 -17.19
N ALA A 124 -5.17 -1.93 -16.80
CA ALA A 124 -5.62 -0.54 -16.71
C ALA A 124 -4.75 0.30 -15.75
N ILE A 125 -4.36 -0.27 -14.60
CA ILE A 125 -3.45 0.38 -13.66
C ILE A 125 -2.05 0.55 -14.28
N ARG A 126 -1.53 -0.48 -14.96
CA ARG A 126 -0.22 -0.40 -15.62
C ARG A 126 -0.21 0.67 -16.72
N ASP A 127 -1.22 0.67 -17.59
CA ASP A 127 -1.36 1.66 -18.65
C ASP A 127 -1.48 3.08 -18.09
N ALA A 128 -2.29 3.28 -17.05
CA ALA A 128 -2.41 4.59 -16.39
C ALA A 128 -1.09 5.04 -15.75
N LEU A 129 -0.30 4.12 -15.19
CA LEU A 129 1.05 4.39 -14.68
C LEU A 129 2.05 4.68 -15.80
N ASP A 130 1.93 4.03 -16.96
CA ASP A 130 2.81 4.24 -18.11
C ASP A 130 2.60 5.59 -18.80
N ARG A 131 1.39 6.15 -18.69
CA ARG A 131 1.10 7.53 -19.11
C ARG A 131 1.75 8.59 -18.22
N LEU A 132 2.23 8.24 -17.03
CA LEU A 132 2.98 9.17 -16.19
C LEU A 132 4.45 9.26 -16.60
N SER A 133 4.99 10.47 -16.59
CA SER A 133 6.44 10.65 -16.74
C SER A 133 7.20 9.89 -15.62
N PRO A 134 8.43 9.41 -15.88
CA PRO A 134 9.27 8.77 -14.85
C PRO A 134 9.42 9.65 -13.60
N ALA A 135 9.50 10.97 -13.76
CA ALA A 135 9.58 11.92 -12.65
C ALA A 135 8.30 11.94 -11.81
N GLN A 136 7.12 11.93 -12.43
CA GLN A 136 5.83 11.85 -11.71
C GLN A 136 5.68 10.51 -10.99
N ARG A 137 6.02 9.40 -11.63
CA ARG A 137 6.03 8.09 -10.99
C ARG A 137 6.94 8.08 -9.77
N ARG A 138 8.18 8.54 -9.92
CA ARG A 138 9.15 8.64 -8.82
C ARG A 138 8.61 9.48 -7.66
N LEU A 139 8.01 10.62 -7.96
CA LEU A 139 7.43 11.51 -6.96
C LEU A 139 6.30 10.83 -6.17
N LEU A 140 5.36 10.17 -6.87
CA LEU A 140 4.28 9.40 -6.24
C LEU A 140 4.82 8.25 -5.40
N CYS A 141 5.87 7.59 -5.88
CA CYS A 141 6.60 6.58 -5.13
C CYS A 141 7.12 7.15 -3.81
N GLU A 142 7.89 8.24 -3.86
CA GLU A 142 8.51 8.82 -2.68
C GLU A 142 7.48 9.30 -1.65
N VAL A 143 6.38 9.90 -2.09
CA VAL A 143 5.32 10.45 -1.22
C VAL A 143 4.38 9.37 -0.69
N TYR A 144 3.85 8.50 -1.56
CA TYR A 144 2.78 7.57 -1.17
C TYR A 144 3.27 6.17 -0.85
N LEU A 145 4.32 5.70 -1.52
CA LEU A 145 4.85 4.36 -1.31
C LEU A 145 5.93 4.33 -0.23
N VAL A 146 6.87 5.28 -0.28
CA VAL A 146 7.92 5.43 0.74
C VAL A 146 7.50 6.38 1.87
N GLY A 147 6.33 7.01 1.80
CA GLY A 147 5.78 7.78 2.92
C GLY A 147 6.60 9.00 3.34
N ARG A 148 7.47 9.53 2.47
CA ARG A 148 8.25 10.74 2.78
C ARG A 148 7.33 11.96 2.77
N SER A 149 7.59 12.88 3.68
CA SER A 149 6.96 14.19 3.67
C SER A 149 7.33 14.97 2.41
N PRO A 150 6.48 15.91 1.94
CA PRO A 150 6.82 16.76 0.81
C PRO A 150 8.12 17.54 0.99
N ALA A 151 8.50 17.86 2.23
CA ALA A 151 9.76 18.52 2.56
C ALA A 151 10.98 17.61 2.36
N GLU A 152 10.94 16.36 2.83
CA GLU A 152 12.01 15.38 2.61
C GLU A 152 12.20 15.07 1.11
N VAL A 153 11.09 14.99 0.35
CA VAL A 153 11.14 14.78 -1.10
C VAL A 153 11.73 16.00 -1.81
N ALA A 154 11.36 17.22 -1.40
CA ALA A 154 11.91 18.46 -1.93
C ALA A 154 13.43 18.52 -1.78
N GLY A 155 13.94 18.22 -0.58
CA GLY A 155 15.37 18.17 -0.31
C GLY A 155 16.11 17.13 -1.15
N ARG A 156 15.54 15.92 -1.32
CA ARG A 156 16.15 14.85 -2.13
C ARG A 156 16.16 15.13 -3.62
N LEU A 157 15.12 15.78 -4.14
CA LEU A 157 14.97 16.04 -5.57
C LEU A 157 15.56 17.41 -6.00
N GLY A 158 16.00 18.24 -5.05
CA GLY A 158 16.52 19.58 -5.33
C GLY A 158 15.45 20.51 -5.92
N VAL A 159 14.18 20.34 -5.52
CA VAL A 159 13.05 21.15 -6.03
C VAL A 159 12.27 21.80 -4.89
N PRO A 160 11.57 22.93 -5.11
CA PRO A 160 10.73 23.55 -4.09
C PRO A 160 9.62 22.63 -3.57
N ILE A 161 9.26 22.74 -2.29
CA ILE A 161 8.14 21.99 -1.69
C ILE A 161 6.82 22.23 -2.42
N GLY A 162 6.59 23.46 -2.92
CA GLY A 162 5.43 23.79 -3.75
C GLY A 162 5.38 22.97 -5.04
N THR A 163 6.54 22.72 -5.66
CA THR A 163 6.68 21.87 -6.85
C THR A 163 6.40 20.40 -6.54
N VAL A 164 6.80 19.90 -5.37
CA VAL A 164 6.45 18.54 -4.92
C VAL A 164 4.94 18.40 -4.77
N LYS A 165 4.28 19.37 -4.10
CA LYS A 165 2.83 19.35 -3.90
C LYS A 165 2.08 19.43 -5.23
N SER A 166 2.45 20.37 -6.11
CA SER A 166 1.78 20.55 -7.40
C SER A 166 1.98 19.36 -8.34
N ARG A 167 3.21 18.86 -8.50
CA ARG A 167 3.48 17.69 -9.35
C ARG A 167 2.77 16.43 -8.82
N THR A 168 2.69 16.26 -7.51
CA THR A 168 1.93 15.16 -6.88
C THR A 168 0.45 15.26 -7.24
N HIS A 169 -0.13 16.45 -7.13
CA HIS A 169 -1.53 16.69 -7.48
C HIS A 169 -1.81 16.36 -8.96
N TYR A 170 -1.00 16.86 -9.88
CA TYR A 170 -1.18 16.59 -11.31
C TYR A 170 -0.96 15.12 -11.68
N ALA A 171 0.01 14.45 -11.05
CA ALA A 171 0.25 13.02 -11.28
C ALA A 171 -0.93 12.15 -10.82
N LEU A 172 -1.53 12.45 -9.65
CA LEU A 172 -2.74 11.77 -9.19
C LEU A 172 -3.95 12.04 -10.10
N ARG A 173 -4.08 13.27 -10.58
CA ARG A 173 -5.16 13.62 -11.52
C ARG A 173 -5.01 12.87 -12.84
N ALA A 174 -3.81 12.80 -13.38
CA ALA A 174 -3.51 12.03 -14.59
C ALA A 174 -3.80 10.52 -14.41
N LEU A 175 -3.43 9.94 -13.27
CA LEU A 175 -3.79 8.55 -12.93
C LEU A 175 -5.29 8.34 -12.89
N ARG A 176 -6.04 9.23 -12.23
CA ARG A 176 -7.51 9.14 -12.16
C ARG A 176 -8.13 9.19 -13.55
N THR A 177 -7.68 10.11 -14.41
CA THR A 177 -8.17 10.20 -15.79
C THR A 177 -7.85 8.94 -16.59
N GLY A 178 -6.64 8.38 -16.45
CA GLY A 178 -6.26 7.14 -17.11
C GLY A 178 -7.11 5.94 -16.69
N LEU A 179 -7.42 5.82 -15.39
CA LEU A 179 -8.25 4.76 -14.84
C LEU A 179 -9.75 4.89 -15.16
N GLN A 180 -10.23 6.09 -15.54
CA GLN A 180 -11.63 6.32 -15.94
C GLN A 180 -11.84 6.09 -17.45
N ALA A 181 -10.76 6.07 -18.23
CA ALA A 181 -10.80 5.87 -19.68
C ALA A 181 -10.56 4.40 -20.09
N ALA A 182 -10.32 3.52 -19.13
CA ALA A 182 -10.11 2.08 -19.28
C ALA A 182 -11.32 1.30 -18.77
#